data_AF-A0A3Q9S5Z5-F1
#
_entry.id   AF-A0A3Q9S5Z5-F1
#
_cell.length_a   1.000
_cell.length_b   1.000
_cell.length_c   1.000
_cell.angle_alpha   90.00
_cell.angle_beta   90.00
_cell.angle_gamma   90.00
#
_symmetry.space_group_name_H-M   'P 1'
#
loop_
_entity.id
_entity.type
_entity.pdbx_description
1 polymer ?
#
loop_
_entity_poly.entity_id
_entity_poly.type
_entity_poly.pdbx_seq_one_letter_code
_entity_poly.pdbx_strand_id
1 'polypeptide(L)' 'MILDEKKSEFIIVTLKCFFILLFFGIFLPRCIDFVIYNFVVKPHSYENSIFVYSIFSKNMNMIYNYTIVFKEFLKF' A
#
# COMPACT_ATOMS: atom_id res chain seq x y z
N MET A 1 25.57 -23.40 10.68
CA MET A 1 24.55 -23.87 9.71
C MET A 1 23.13 -23.59 10.21
N ILE A 2 22.71 -24.09 11.38
CA ILE A 2 21.36 -23.83 11.95
C ILE A 2 21.05 -22.34 12.20
N LEU A 3 22.06 -21.54 12.56
CA LEU A 3 21.90 -20.10 12.80
C LEU A 3 21.64 -19.29 11.51
N ASP A 4 22.20 -19.74 10.39
CA ASP A 4 22.01 -19.12 9.07
C ASP A 4 20.60 -19.39 8.53
N GLU A 5 20.11 -20.61 8.76
CA GLU A 5 18.78 -21.04 8.34
C GLU A 5 17.68 -20.25 9.07
N LYS A 6 17.81 -20.05 10.39
CA LYS A 6 16.90 -19.19 11.17
C LYS A 6 16.94 -17.72 10.74
N LYS A 7 18.11 -17.19 10.40
CA LYS A 7 18.25 -15.83 9.87
C LYS A 7 17.57 -15.68 8.52
N SER A 8 17.76 -16.65 7.63
CA SER A 8 17.11 -16.67 6.31
C SER A 8 15.59 -16.70 6.44
N GLU A 9 15.06 -17.57 7.30
CA GLU A 9 13.62 -17.66 7.57
C GLU A 9 13.04 -16.33 8.09
N PHE A 10 13.75 -15.68 9.02
CA PHE A 10 13.37 -14.37 9.54
C PHE A 10 13.31 -13.28 8.44
N ILE A 11 14.31 -13.24 7.56
CA ILE A 11 14.35 -12.29 6.44
C ILE A 11 13.20 -12.56 5.46
N ILE A 12 12.93 -13.82 5.15
CA ILE A 12 11.84 -14.21 4.25
C ILE A 12 10.48 -13.81 4.83
N VAL A 13 10.24 -14.05 6.11
CA VAL A 13 8.99 -13.66 6.78
C VAL A 13 8.85 -12.13 6.79
N THR A 14 9.92 -11.40 7.10
CA THR A 14 9.94 -9.93 7.09
C THR A 14 9.60 -9.37 5.71
N LEU A 15 10.19 -9.93 4.65
CA LEU A 15 9.90 -9.54 3.27
C LEU A 15 8.45 -9.84 2.89
N LYS A 16 7.93 -11.02 3.25
CA LYS A 16 6.52 -11.38 2.99
C LYS A 16 5.56 -10.38 3.64
N CYS A 17 5.78 -10.04 4.91
CA CYS A 17 4.99 -9.04 5.60
C CYS A 17 5.07 -7.68 4.90
N PHE A 18 6.28 -7.24 4.52
CA PHE A 18 6.47 -5.98 3.78
C PHE A 18 5.70 -5.95 2.45
N PHE A 19 5.73 -7.05 1.67
CA PHE A 19 5.00 -7.13 0.40
C PHE A 19 3.49 -7.10 0.58
N ILE A 20 2.95 -7.82 1.57
CA ILE A 20 1.52 -7.79 1.90
C ILE A 20 1.10 -6.34 2.19
N LEU A 21 1.89 -5.63 2.98
CA LEU A 21 1.60 -4.25 3.36
C LEU A 21 1.70 -3.28 2.19
N LEU A 22 2.72 -3.41 1.35
CA LEU A 22 2.87 -2.57 0.16
C LEU A 22 1.70 -2.79 -0.81
N PHE A 23 1.29 -4.04 -0.97
CA PHE A 23 0.14 -4.40 -1.79
C PHE A 23 -1.16 -3.79 -1.23
N PHE A 24 -1.50 -4.04 0.03
CA PHE A 24 -2.76 -3.57 0.61
C PHE A 24 -2.77 -2.06 0.91
N GLY A 25 -1.63 -1.46 1.23
CA GLY A 25 -1.54 -0.05 1.62
C GLY A 25 -1.39 0.92 0.46
N ILE A 26 -0.81 0.49 -0.66
CA ILE A 26 -0.48 1.37 -1.79
C ILE A 26 -1.10 0.88 -3.09
N PHE A 27 -0.85 -0.38 -3.44
CA PHE A 27 -1.20 -0.90 -4.75
C PHE A 27 -2.71 -1.11 -4.90
N LEU A 28 -3.31 -1.85 -3.98
CA LEU A 28 -4.74 -2.19 -4.00
C LEU A 28 -5.63 -0.93 -3.96
N PRO A 29 -5.41 0.07 -3.08
CA PRO A 29 -6.22 1.28 -3.07
C PRO A 29 -6.14 2.04 -4.40
N ARG A 30 -4.96 2.13 -5.02
CA ARG A 30 -4.78 2.76 -6.33
C ARG A 30 -5.48 2.01 -7.46
N CYS A 31 -5.42 0.68 -7.44
CA CYS A 31 -6.15 -0.14 -8.41
C CYS A 31 -7.66 0.05 -8.28
N ILE A 32 -8.18 0.06 -7.06
CA ILE A 32 -9.60 0.30 -6.79
C ILE A 32 -10.01 1.70 -7.26
N ASP A 33 -9.24 2.73 -6.93
CA ASP A 33 -9.47 4.10 -7.41
C ASP A 33 -9.52 4.18 -8.94
N PHE A 34 -8.58 3.51 -9.61
CA PHE A 34 -8.53 3.48 -11.08
C PHE A 34 -9.75 2.78 -11.69
N VAL A 35 -10.15 1.63 -11.13
CA VAL A 35 -11.32 0.88 -11.59
C VAL A 35 -12.59 1.70 -11.39
N ILE A 36 -12.79 2.29 -10.20
CA ILE A 36 -13.95 3.14 -9.91
C ILE A 36 -13.99 4.33 -10.88
N TYR A 37 -12.85 5.00 -11.09
CA TYR A 37 -12.78 6.12 -12.03
C TYR A 37 -13.18 5.69 -13.46
N ASN A 38 -12.62 4.60 -13.97
CA ASN A 38 -12.82 4.23 -15.37
C ASN A 38 -14.21 3.62 -15.63
N PHE A 39 -14.80 2.92 -14.66
CA PHE A 39 -16.10 2.25 -14.83
C PHE A 39 -17.30 3.07 -14.36
N VAL A 40 -17.14 3.91 -13.33
CA VAL A 40 -18.26 4.66 -12.73
C VAL A 40 -18.22 6.12 -13.13
N VAL A 41 -17.04 6.75 -13.09
CA VAL A 41 -16.91 8.21 -13.29
C VAL A 41 -16.85 8.56 -14.77
N LYS A 42 -15.92 7.95 -15.51
CA LYS A 42 -15.68 8.26 -16.93
C LYS A 42 -16.93 8.15 -17.84
N PRO A 43 -17.84 7.17 -17.67
CA PRO A 43 -19.06 7.12 -18.49
C PRO A 43 -20.18 8.07 -18.02
N HIS A 44 -20.08 8.70 -16.85
CA HIS A 44 -21.13 9.55 -16.27
C HIS A 44 -20.67 10.98 -15.94
N SER A 45 -19.41 11.32 -16.22
CA SER A 45 -18.86 12.66 -16.06
C SER A 45 -19.22 13.53 -17.26
N TYR A 46 -20.00 14.58 -17.03
CA TYR A 46 -20.14 15.69 -17.97
C TYR A 46 -18.81 16.45 -18.05
N GLU A 47 -18.48 17.09 -19.19
CA GLU A 47 -17.18 17.72 -19.45
C GLU A 47 -16.71 18.72 -18.35
N ASN A 48 -17.63 19.25 -17.54
CA ASN A 48 -17.36 20.18 -16.43
C ASN A 48 -17.35 19.57 -15.03
N SER A 49 -17.58 18.27 -14.86
CA SER A 49 -17.51 17.63 -13.53
C SER A 49 -16.09 17.14 -13.25
N ILE A 50 -15.36 17.87 -12.40
CA ILE A 50 -14.06 17.43 -11.88
C ILE A 50 -14.34 16.45 -10.74
N PHE A 51 -14.27 15.15 -11.03
CA PHE A 51 -14.20 14.16 -9.98
C PHE A 51 -12.90 14.38 -9.20
N VAL A 52 -13.02 14.73 -7.93
CA VAL A 52 -11.87 14.98 -7.05
C VAL A 52 -11.11 13.67 -6.91
N TYR A 53 -10.08 13.54 -7.73
CA TYR A 53 -9.18 12.39 -7.76
C TYR A 53 -8.63 12.16 -6.36
N SER A 54 -8.56 10.90 -5.93
CA SER A 54 -7.98 10.44 -4.66
C SER A 54 -8.86 10.47 -3.39
N ILE A 55 -9.96 9.71 -3.41
CA ILE A 55 -10.66 9.34 -2.16
C ILE A 55 -9.66 8.68 -1.18
N PHE A 56 -8.66 7.94 -1.69
CA PHE A 56 -7.62 7.30 -0.89
C PHE A 56 -6.30 8.08 -0.73
N SER A 57 -6.10 9.30 -1.26
CA SER A 57 -4.85 10.05 -1.00
C SER A 57 -4.63 10.38 0.48
N LYS A 58 -5.72 10.41 1.26
CA LYS A 58 -5.70 10.51 2.73
C LYS A 58 -4.87 9.40 3.40
N ASN A 59 -4.58 8.30 2.70
CA ASN A 59 -3.79 7.18 3.22
C ASN A 59 -2.27 7.41 3.24
N MET A 60 -1.76 8.55 2.76
CA MET A 60 -0.33 8.91 2.93
C MET A 60 0.08 8.91 4.41
N ASN A 61 -0.81 9.33 5.31
CA ASN A 61 -0.57 9.28 6.76
C ASN A 61 -0.45 7.83 7.28
N MET A 62 -1.20 6.90 6.68
CA MET A 62 -1.15 5.49 7.04
C MET A 62 0.21 4.89 6.63
N ILE A 63 0.66 5.18 5.41
CA ILE A 63 1.99 4.77 4.90
C ILE A 63 3.12 5.37 5.75
N TYR A 64 3.00 6.65 6.11
CA TYR A 64 3.99 7.36 6.92
C TYR A 64 4.12 6.78 8.33
N ASN A 65 2.99 6.62 9.03
CA ASN A 65 2.96 5.98 10.35
C ASN A 65 3.52 4.56 10.29
N TYR A 66 3.27 3.85 9.20
CA TYR A 66 3.78 2.49 9.03
C TYR A 66 5.29 2.44 8.79
N THR A 67 5.82 3.38 8.01
CA THR A 67 7.26 3.50 7.78
C THR A 67 8.00 3.77 9.09
N ILE A 68 7.40 4.55 9.99
CA ILE A 68 7.90 4.77 11.36
C ILE A 68 7.89 3.46 12.15
N VAL A 69 6.76 2.74 12.20
CA VAL A 69 6.68 1.46 12.93
C VAL A 69 7.67 0.43 12.41
N PHE A 70 7.82 0.31 11.08
CA PHE A 70 8.77 -0.62 10.47
C PHE A 70 10.22 -0.22 10.74
N LYS A 71 10.53 1.07 10.72
CA LYS A 71 11.85 1.60 11.11
C LYS A 71 12.18 1.30 12.58
N GLU A 72 11.21 1.40 13.48
CA GLU A 72 11.40 1.03 14.89
C GLU A 72 11.55 -0.49 15.07
N PHE A 73 10.84 -1.31 14.29
CA PHE A 73 11.00 -2.76 14.31
C PHE A 73 12.39 -3.22 13.84
N LEU A 74 12.98 -2.51 12.86
CA LEU A 74 14.31 -2.80 12.30
C LEU A 74 15.47 -2.21 13.12
N LYS A 75 15.20 -1.40 14.15
CA LYS A 75 16.24 -0.90 15.08
C LYS A 75 16.70 -1.96 16.09
N PHE A 76 16.00 -3.09 16.18
CA PHE A 76 16.38 -4.26 16.96
C PHE A 76 17.38 -5.14 16.20
#